data_AF-G9P4N2-F1
#
_entry.id   AF-G9P4N2-F1
#
_cell.length_a   1.000
_cell.length_b   1.000
_cell.length_c   1.000
_cell.angle_alpha   90.00
_cell.angle_beta   90.00
_cell.angle_gamma   90.00
#
_symmetry.space_group_name_H-M   'P 1'
#
loop_
_entity.id
_entity.type
_entity.pdbx_description
1 polymer ?
#
loop_
_entity_poly.entity_id
_entity_poly.type
_entity_poly.pdbx_seq_one_letter_code
_entity_poly.pdbx_strand_id
1 'polypeptide(L)'
;MTSTANYQHIVLKGLPYDRGFTHGEQAKQKILDSLAHYHKPGKLLPWDTSLRIIKEVYLPGIEKYFPEALPELQGIADGAGVDLDQIMFLNARYDLARVRGSTIRPCPTTKPSPAAGTSQAVNGHVTQNGLHNNASSDEPADIQELQECTSAGFLAESLDSGDVILSQNWDMSANVFLKDTAVYLEIYPDPSEDLPVMFVTTEAGQLGRSGFNSAGLGVCASSLMSTEDYFPLDLTLPPSSEQQPLLPMSLVRRQFLHNINFANALINVRNAPRHLSNKLIVGTADNFIMSMEITPSTVHLGYPSNGDNFVVGSNHFVSESFQASQWNDRYPGGSSWFRAVRVAQRVRPFNNKQLTAERITEAFCDHLSLPSSVCQHMEDCTVKNVPDYPYKGAQTTLAHMRYNLTKRTATVCKGPPCVGTFNEYSLPVTSNVKKNGYETGKHAVTNGKA
;
A
#
# COMPACT_ATOMS: atom_id res chain seq x y z
N MET A 1 22.86 20.08 -3.06
CA MET A 1 22.16 19.27 -4.08
C MET A 1 20.98 20.09 -4.56
N THR A 2 20.93 20.42 -5.85
CA THR A 2 19.74 21.04 -6.46
C THR A 2 18.59 20.05 -6.32
N SER A 3 17.59 20.36 -5.50
CA SER A 3 16.37 19.56 -5.39
C SER A 3 15.75 19.46 -6.77
N THR A 4 15.70 18.26 -7.36
CA THR A 4 14.92 18.03 -8.58
C THR A 4 13.46 18.36 -8.30
N ALA A 5 12.79 18.99 -9.27
CA ALA A 5 11.38 19.33 -9.15
C ALA A 5 10.48 18.09 -9.00
N ASN A 6 10.95 16.91 -9.46
CA ASN A 6 10.21 15.66 -9.32
C ASN A 6 11.13 14.44 -9.05
N TYR A 7 10.54 13.30 -8.69
CA TYR A 7 11.26 12.02 -8.55
C TYR A 7 11.76 11.50 -9.90
N GLN A 8 12.77 10.66 -9.86
CA GLN A 8 13.32 10.00 -11.05
C GLN A 8 12.24 9.14 -11.72
N HIS A 9 12.02 9.38 -13.01
CA HIS A 9 11.21 8.54 -13.87
C HIS A 9 12.10 7.52 -14.58
N ILE A 10 11.81 6.23 -14.42
CA ILE A 10 12.59 5.13 -14.96
C ILE A 10 11.69 4.31 -15.88
N VAL A 11 12.11 4.19 -17.14
CA VAL A 11 11.44 3.33 -18.12
C VAL A 11 12.09 1.96 -18.11
N LEU A 12 11.31 0.93 -17.76
CA LEU A 12 11.74 -0.46 -17.67
C LEU A 12 11.14 -1.26 -18.81
N LYS A 13 11.94 -2.05 -19.54
CA LYS A 13 11.48 -2.81 -20.71
C LYS A 13 12.06 -4.22 -20.74
N GLY A 14 11.29 -5.16 -21.27
CA GLY A 14 11.74 -6.52 -21.55
C GLY A 14 11.39 -7.53 -20.46
N LEU A 15 12.09 -8.68 -20.51
CA LEU A 15 11.87 -9.82 -19.63
C LEU A 15 12.11 -9.46 -18.16
N PRO A 16 11.59 -10.26 -17.20
CA PRO A 16 11.64 -9.93 -15.78
C PRO A 16 13.01 -9.52 -15.27
N TYR A 17 14.04 -10.29 -15.61
CA TYR A 17 15.40 -9.97 -15.20
C TYR A 17 15.90 -8.63 -15.76
N ASP A 18 15.71 -8.36 -17.05
CA ASP A 18 16.24 -7.17 -17.72
C ASP A 18 15.61 -5.88 -17.19
N ARG A 19 14.29 -5.89 -16.97
CA ARG A 19 13.59 -4.77 -16.33
C ARG A 19 14.06 -4.58 -14.89
N GLY A 20 14.30 -5.67 -14.17
CA GLY A 20 14.86 -5.64 -12.83
C GLY A 20 16.25 -5.02 -12.81
N PHE A 21 17.15 -5.50 -13.66
CA PHE A 21 18.53 -5.02 -13.80
C PHE A 21 18.57 -3.53 -14.10
N THR A 22 17.76 -3.08 -15.06
CA THR A 22 17.62 -1.66 -15.41
C THR A 22 17.17 -0.81 -14.22
N HIS A 23 16.20 -1.29 -13.43
CA HIS A 23 15.75 -0.60 -12.22
C HIS A 23 16.87 -0.52 -11.17
N GLY A 24 17.54 -1.64 -10.89
CA GLY A 24 18.67 -1.71 -9.95
C GLY A 24 19.81 -0.77 -10.34
N GLU A 25 20.22 -0.79 -11.60
CA GLU A 25 21.32 0.01 -12.14
C GLU A 25 21.00 1.51 -12.06
N GLN A 26 19.83 1.93 -12.56
CA GLN A 26 19.46 3.34 -12.60
C GLN A 26 19.12 3.94 -11.24
N ALA A 27 18.66 3.11 -10.28
CA ALA A 27 18.27 3.55 -8.94
C ALA A 27 19.27 3.13 -7.86
N LYS A 28 20.46 2.64 -8.23
CA LYS A 28 21.46 2.06 -7.31
C LYS A 28 21.71 2.90 -6.06
N GLN A 29 22.01 4.18 -6.22
CA GLN A 29 22.29 5.05 -5.06
C GLN A 29 21.06 5.22 -4.15
N LYS A 30 19.86 5.31 -4.73
CA LYS A 30 18.60 5.41 -3.97
C LYS A 30 18.32 4.13 -3.18
N ILE A 31 18.61 2.97 -3.77
CA ILE A 31 18.50 1.65 -3.11
C ILE A 31 19.47 1.58 -1.92
N LEU A 32 20.74 1.96 -2.12
CA LEU A 32 21.75 1.97 -1.06
C LEU A 32 21.37 2.94 0.08
N ASP A 33 20.84 4.12 -0.25
CA ASP A 33 20.38 5.10 0.74
C ASP A 33 19.17 4.58 1.54
N SER A 34 18.23 3.90 0.89
CA SER A 34 17.10 3.21 1.54
C SER A 34 17.57 2.10 2.48
N LEU A 35 18.48 1.23 2.02
CA LEU A 35 19.06 0.17 2.84
C LEU A 35 19.77 0.76 4.07
N ALA A 36 20.63 1.76 3.86
CA ALA A 36 21.34 2.45 4.94
C ALA A 36 20.38 3.12 5.95
N HIS A 37 19.20 3.56 5.51
CA HIS A 37 18.17 4.07 6.42
C HIS A 37 17.50 2.95 7.20
N TYR A 38 17.00 1.91 6.53
CA TYR A 38 16.18 0.86 7.16
C TYR A 38 16.97 -0.13 8.00
N HIS A 39 18.29 -0.25 7.79
CA HIS A 39 19.18 -1.00 8.68
C HIS A 39 19.46 -0.29 10.01
N LYS A 40 19.07 0.99 10.19
CA LYS A 40 19.28 1.68 11.46
C LYS A 40 18.41 1.05 12.56
N PRO A 41 18.92 0.94 13.80
CA PRO A 41 18.15 0.44 14.93
C PRO A 41 16.79 1.15 15.08
N GLY A 42 15.74 0.39 15.35
CA GLY A 42 14.38 0.91 15.57
C GLY A 42 13.60 1.26 14.30
N LYS A 43 14.19 1.15 13.10
CA LYS A 43 13.46 1.38 11.84
C LYS A 43 12.64 0.17 11.41
N LEU A 44 13.30 -0.98 11.30
CA LEU A 44 12.70 -2.29 11.07
C LEU A 44 13.19 -3.29 12.13
N LEU A 45 12.73 -4.53 12.05
CA LEU A 45 13.27 -5.64 12.85
C LEU A 45 14.80 -5.75 12.66
N PRO A 46 15.52 -6.30 13.66
CA PRO A 46 16.94 -6.62 13.51
C PRO A 46 17.19 -7.46 12.26
N TRP A 47 18.33 -7.21 11.61
CA TRP A 47 18.65 -7.83 10.32
C TRP A 47 18.55 -9.35 10.35
N ASP A 48 19.08 -10.02 11.37
CA ASP A 48 19.06 -11.48 11.47
C ASP A 48 17.62 -12.04 11.52
N THR A 49 16.73 -11.36 12.26
CA THR A 49 15.31 -11.72 12.32
C THR A 49 14.63 -11.46 10.98
N SER A 50 14.88 -10.31 10.35
CA SER A 50 14.35 -9.99 9.03
C SER A 50 14.81 -10.98 7.97
N LEU A 51 16.10 -11.31 7.96
CA LEU A 51 16.71 -12.27 7.05
C LEU A 51 16.09 -13.65 7.20
N ARG A 52 15.84 -14.09 8.45
CA ARG A 52 15.14 -15.34 8.72
C ARG A 52 13.72 -15.34 8.16
N ILE A 53 12.94 -14.27 8.38
CA ILE A 53 11.60 -14.14 7.81
C ILE A 53 11.67 -14.14 6.27
N ILE A 54 12.61 -13.41 5.68
CA ILE A 54 12.78 -13.35 4.22
C ILE A 54 13.03 -14.76 3.65
N LYS A 55 13.97 -15.50 4.25
CA LYS A 55 14.38 -16.83 3.75
C LYS A 55 13.37 -17.93 4.04
N GLU A 56 12.76 -17.94 5.22
CA GLU A 56 11.89 -19.03 5.65
C GLU A 56 10.41 -18.80 5.27
N VAL A 57 10.00 -17.55 5.04
CA VAL A 57 8.58 -17.19 4.82
C VAL A 57 8.35 -16.52 3.45
N TYR A 58 9.06 -15.42 3.15
CA TYR A 58 8.73 -14.59 1.99
C TYR A 58 9.25 -15.13 0.68
N LEU A 59 10.50 -15.59 0.60
CA LEU A 59 11.04 -16.22 -0.61
C LEU A 59 10.25 -17.50 -0.97
N PRO A 60 9.98 -18.44 -0.03
CA PRO A 60 9.08 -19.56 -0.30
C PRO A 60 7.65 -19.13 -0.71
N GLY A 61 7.17 -18.01 -0.14
CA GLY A 61 5.92 -17.38 -0.54
C GLY A 61 5.92 -16.94 -2.01
N ILE A 62 6.98 -16.27 -2.45
CA ILE A 62 7.09 -15.83 -3.84
C ILE A 62 7.23 -17.05 -4.76
N GLU A 63 8.09 -18.01 -4.45
CA GLU A 63 8.24 -19.23 -5.24
C GLU A 63 6.90 -19.96 -5.45
N LYS A 64 6.06 -20.00 -4.42
CA LYS A 64 4.78 -20.70 -4.46
C LYS A 64 3.66 -19.91 -5.13
N TYR A 65 3.57 -18.61 -4.88
CA TYR A 65 2.39 -17.81 -5.22
C TYR A 65 2.64 -16.70 -6.26
N PHE A 66 3.90 -16.38 -6.55
CA PHE A 66 4.28 -15.37 -7.54
C PHE A 66 5.70 -15.58 -8.15
N PRO A 67 6.02 -16.79 -8.65
CA PRO A 67 7.39 -17.14 -9.05
C PRO A 67 7.97 -16.25 -10.16
N GLU A 68 7.13 -15.69 -11.02
CA GLU A 68 7.51 -14.78 -12.11
C GLU A 68 8.10 -13.44 -11.62
N ALA A 69 7.92 -13.10 -10.34
CA ALA A 69 8.54 -11.92 -9.74
C ALA A 69 10.01 -12.12 -9.36
N LEU A 70 10.46 -13.36 -9.15
CA LEU A 70 11.82 -13.64 -8.68
C LEU A 70 12.92 -13.14 -9.62
N PRO A 71 12.84 -13.35 -10.95
CA PRO A 71 13.91 -12.86 -11.81
C PRO A 71 13.94 -11.33 -11.88
N GLU A 72 12.81 -10.63 -11.73
CA GLU A 72 12.79 -9.17 -11.62
C GLU A 72 13.43 -8.68 -10.33
N LEU A 73 13.14 -9.32 -9.19
CA LEU A 73 13.81 -9.02 -7.92
C LEU A 73 15.31 -9.29 -7.97
N GLN A 74 15.71 -10.40 -8.59
CA GLN A 74 17.12 -10.75 -8.78
C GLN A 74 17.82 -9.74 -9.70
N GLY A 75 17.17 -9.32 -10.79
CA GLY A 75 17.68 -8.28 -11.67
C GLY A 75 17.93 -6.98 -10.89
N ILE A 76 16.97 -6.54 -10.05
CA ILE A 76 17.14 -5.33 -9.22
C ILE A 76 18.37 -5.46 -8.32
N ALA A 77 18.55 -6.63 -7.70
CA ALA A 77 19.68 -6.91 -6.81
C ALA A 77 21.01 -6.80 -7.57
N ASP A 78 21.12 -7.50 -8.70
CA ASP A 78 22.31 -7.52 -9.55
C ASP A 78 22.65 -6.13 -10.11
N GLY A 79 21.65 -5.41 -10.61
CA GLY A 79 21.83 -4.06 -11.16
C GLY A 79 22.25 -3.04 -10.09
N ALA A 80 21.75 -3.17 -8.87
CA ALA A 80 22.17 -2.33 -7.74
C ALA A 80 23.51 -2.79 -7.13
N GLY A 81 23.95 -4.02 -7.40
CA GLY A 81 25.13 -4.63 -6.80
C GLY A 81 24.94 -4.95 -5.31
N VAL A 82 23.79 -5.49 -4.95
CA VAL A 82 23.40 -5.90 -3.59
C VAL A 82 22.80 -7.30 -3.60
N ASP A 83 22.63 -7.93 -2.44
CA ASP A 83 22.06 -9.28 -2.36
C ASP A 83 20.53 -9.25 -2.56
N LEU A 84 19.96 -10.33 -3.13
CA LEU A 84 18.51 -10.51 -3.27
C LEU A 84 17.78 -10.34 -1.93
N ASP A 85 18.37 -10.82 -0.83
CA ASP A 85 17.85 -10.67 0.52
C ASP A 85 17.65 -9.19 0.91
N GLN A 86 18.52 -8.28 0.46
CA GLN A 86 18.40 -6.84 0.71
C GLN A 86 17.29 -6.21 -0.14
N ILE A 87 17.09 -6.66 -1.38
CA ILE A 87 15.95 -6.22 -2.19
C ILE A 87 14.64 -6.74 -1.59
N MET A 88 14.62 -7.97 -1.10
CA MET A 88 13.48 -8.52 -0.38
C MET A 88 13.19 -7.77 0.92
N PHE A 89 14.21 -7.34 1.63
CA PHE A 89 14.07 -6.47 2.81
C PHE A 89 13.36 -5.16 2.48
N LEU A 90 13.70 -4.52 1.35
CA LEU A 90 12.99 -3.33 0.88
C LEU A 90 11.55 -3.66 0.44
N ASN A 91 11.32 -4.77 -0.27
CA ASN A 91 9.98 -5.15 -0.71
C ASN A 91 9.07 -5.53 0.46
N ALA A 92 9.61 -6.14 1.52
CA ALA A 92 8.90 -6.47 2.74
C ALA A 92 8.95 -5.36 3.81
N ARG A 93 9.42 -4.16 3.48
CA ARG A 93 9.58 -3.04 4.44
C ARG A 93 8.28 -2.68 5.15
N TYR A 94 7.14 -2.75 4.46
CA TYR A 94 5.83 -2.56 5.10
C TYR A 94 5.59 -3.64 6.15
N ASP A 95 5.81 -4.89 5.75
CA ASP A 95 5.49 -6.06 6.53
C ASP A 95 6.39 -6.16 7.77
N LEU A 96 7.71 -6.01 7.59
CA LEU A 96 8.71 -6.00 8.66
C LEU A 96 8.55 -4.82 9.62
N ALA A 97 8.02 -3.68 9.18
CA ALA A 97 7.75 -2.54 10.07
C ALA A 97 6.55 -2.79 11.00
N ARG A 98 5.66 -3.71 10.63
CA ARG A 98 4.32 -3.89 11.23
C ARG A 98 4.18 -5.09 12.15
N VAL A 99 5.24 -5.88 12.31
CA VAL A 99 5.31 -7.09 13.14
C VAL A 99 6.05 -6.92 14.47
N ARG A 100 6.10 -5.69 15.00
CA ARG A 100 6.69 -5.36 16.31
C ARG A 100 5.65 -4.80 17.28
N GLY A 101 5.99 -4.78 18.56
CA GLY A 101 5.12 -4.34 19.64
C GLY A 101 4.36 -5.47 20.32
N SER A 102 4.02 -5.24 21.59
CA SER A 102 3.32 -6.20 22.47
C SER A 102 1.91 -6.61 22.01
N THR A 103 1.36 -5.92 21.01
CA THR A 103 0.02 -6.18 20.46
C THR A 103 0.02 -7.11 19.26
N ILE A 104 1.20 -7.53 18.77
CA ILE A 104 1.33 -8.49 17.67
C ILE A 104 1.16 -9.90 18.21
N ARG A 105 0.27 -10.66 17.57
CA ARG A 105 0.00 -12.03 17.99
C ARG A 105 1.14 -12.98 17.59
N PRO A 106 1.35 -14.07 18.33
CA PRO A 106 2.16 -15.18 17.85
C PRO A 106 1.60 -15.76 16.55
N CYS A 107 2.47 -16.37 15.75
CA CYS A 107 2.05 -17.12 14.57
C CYS A 107 0.97 -18.15 14.96
N PRO A 108 -0.17 -18.23 14.24
CA PRO A 108 -1.15 -19.29 14.47
C PRO A 108 -0.48 -20.65 14.20
N THR A 109 -0.40 -21.50 15.21
CA THR A 109 0.12 -22.86 15.03
C THR A 109 -0.93 -23.74 14.35
N THR A 110 -0.51 -24.64 13.46
CA THR A 110 -1.41 -25.58 12.77
C THR A 110 -1.94 -26.69 13.68
N LYS A 111 -1.48 -26.78 14.94
CA LYS A 111 -2.03 -27.69 15.94
C LYS A 111 -3.07 -26.97 16.79
N PRO A 112 -4.31 -27.50 16.91
CA PRO A 112 -5.28 -26.93 17.82
C PRO A 112 -4.74 -27.03 19.24
N SER A 113 -4.46 -25.88 19.86
CA SER A 113 -4.28 -25.83 21.31
C SER A 113 -5.66 -25.96 21.97
N PRO A 114 -5.84 -26.74 23.05
CA PRO A 114 -7.13 -26.87 23.70
C PRO A 114 -7.61 -25.50 24.16
N ALA A 115 -8.88 -25.17 23.88
CA ALA A 115 -9.50 -23.91 24.23
C ALA A 115 -9.27 -23.56 25.71
N ALA A 116 -8.44 -22.55 25.97
CA ALA A 116 -8.45 -21.84 27.24
C ALA A 116 -9.51 -20.74 27.14
N GLY A 117 -10.72 -21.06 27.57
CA GLY A 117 -11.75 -20.05 27.82
C GLY A 117 -11.32 -19.18 28.99
N THR A 118 -10.98 -17.93 28.73
CA THR A 118 -11.12 -16.86 29.72
C THR A 118 -11.61 -15.60 29.03
N SER A 119 -12.86 -15.26 29.30
CA SER A 119 -13.36 -13.90 29.18
C SER A 119 -12.46 -12.96 29.98
N GLN A 120 -11.78 -12.03 29.32
CA GLN A 120 -11.08 -10.94 30.00
C GLN A 120 -11.63 -9.59 29.54
N ALA A 121 -11.90 -8.77 30.54
CA ALA A 121 -12.59 -7.51 30.46
C ALA A 121 -11.78 -6.45 29.70
N VAL A 122 -12.54 -5.63 28.97
CA VAL A 122 -12.11 -4.38 28.36
C VAL A 122 -11.64 -3.44 29.49
N ASN A 123 -10.39 -2.98 29.43
CA ASN A 123 -9.70 -2.08 30.37
C ASN A 123 -8.91 -2.72 31.53
N GLY A 124 -7.96 -3.59 31.21
CA GLY A 124 -6.86 -3.93 32.12
C GLY A 124 -5.53 -3.93 31.38
N HIS A 125 -4.63 -3.01 31.74
CA HIS A 125 -3.19 -3.19 31.46
C HIS A 125 -2.74 -4.45 32.20
N VAL A 126 -2.68 -5.58 31.50
CA VAL A 126 -2.04 -6.80 31.99
C VAL A 126 -0.96 -7.17 30.98
N THR A 127 0.28 -7.03 31.43
CA THR A 127 1.47 -7.61 30.82
C THR A 127 1.34 -9.12 30.84
N GLN A 128 1.04 -9.75 29.70
CA GLN A 128 1.16 -11.19 29.53
C GLN A 128 2.01 -11.53 28.32
N ASN A 129 3.20 -12.06 28.63
CA ASN A 129 4.06 -12.93 27.83
C ASN A 129 4.38 -12.49 26.39
N GLY A 130 4.94 -11.28 26.27
CA GLY A 130 6.02 -11.03 25.31
C GLY A 130 7.35 -11.50 25.90
N LEU A 131 8.26 -11.97 25.04
CA LEU A 131 9.63 -12.38 25.33
C LEU A 131 10.24 -11.71 26.58
N HIS A 132 10.45 -12.48 27.66
CA HIS A 132 11.47 -12.12 28.64
C HIS A 132 12.85 -12.29 27.99
N ASN A 133 13.24 -11.31 27.18
CA ASN A 133 14.65 -11.01 27.05
C ASN A 133 15.06 -10.37 28.38
N ASN A 134 16.17 -10.84 28.97
CA ASN A 134 16.92 -10.06 29.95
C ASN A 134 17.45 -8.81 29.23
N ALA A 135 16.57 -7.83 29.00
CA ALA A 135 16.91 -6.55 28.45
C ALA A 135 17.45 -5.69 29.59
N SER A 136 18.74 -5.36 29.50
CA SER A 136 19.27 -4.13 30.07
C SER A 136 18.31 -2.98 29.79
N SER A 137 18.17 -2.08 30.75
CA SER A 137 17.28 -0.89 30.75
C SER A 137 17.52 0.14 29.63
N ASP A 138 18.26 -0.24 28.57
CA ASP A 138 18.72 0.60 27.47
C ASP A 138 18.16 0.20 26.10
N GLU A 139 17.27 -0.81 26.02
CA GLU A 139 16.56 -1.13 24.76
C GLU A 139 15.59 0.03 24.42
N PRO A 140 15.77 0.73 23.28
CA PRO A 140 14.90 1.83 22.91
C PRO A 140 13.47 1.33 22.76
N ALA A 141 12.52 2.01 23.41
CA ALA A 141 11.10 1.68 23.37
C ALA A 141 10.64 1.32 21.94
N ASP A 142 9.76 0.32 21.85
CA ASP A 142 9.28 -0.35 20.65
C ASP A 142 8.37 0.58 19.81
N ILE A 143 8.93 1.70 19.35
CA ILE A 143 8.20 2.82 18.76
C ILE A 143 8.08 2.59 17.27
N GLN A 144 6.84 2.38 16.84
CA GLN A 144 6.51 2.21 15.44
C GLN A 144 6.33 3.55 14.75
N GLU A 145 7.16 3.84 13.73
CA GLU A 145 6.91 4.99 12.85
C GLU A 145 5.60 4.77 12.08
N LEU A 146 4.55 5.47 12.52
CA LEU A 146 3.25 5.46 11.84
C LEU A 146 3.39 6.08 10.44
N GLN A 147 2.61 5.55 9.51
CA GLN A 147 2.63 5.98 8.11
C GLN A 147 1.21 6.42 7.79
N GLU A 148 1.04 7.72 7.57
CA GLU A 148 -0.22 8.32 7.20
C GLU A 148 -0.36 8.29 5.66
N CYS A 149 -1.54 8.01 5.14
CA CYS A 149 -1.85 8.10 3.72
C CYS A 149 -3.32 8.49 3.58
N THR A 150 -3.66 9.33 2.62
CA THR A 150 -5.05 9.56 2.22
C THR A 150 -5.23 9.03 0.82
N SER A 151 -6.25 8.22 0.54
CA SER A 151 -6.55 7.76 -0.81
C SER A 151 -8.04 7.91 -1.12
N ALA A 152 -8.36 8.08 -2.38
CA ALA A 152 -9.73 8.16 -2.86
C ALA A 152 -9.88 7.55 -4.26
N GLY A 153 -11.08 7.08 -4.58
CA GLY A 153 -11.51 6.73 -5.93
C GLY A 153 -12.76 7.51 -6.29
N PHE A 154 -12.91 7.90 -7.55
CA PHE A 154 -14.01 8.70 -8.06
C PHE A 154 -14.57 8.05 -9.33
N LEU A 155 -15.87 7.83 -9.37
CA LEU A 155 -16.58 7.34 -10.55
C LEU A 155 -16.79 8.47 -11.57
N ALA A 156 -17.08 8.09 -12.81
CA ALA A 156 -17.40 9.01 -13.91
C ALA A 156 -18.55 9.96 -13.55
N GLU A 157 -19.50 9.54 -12.72
CA GLU A 157 -20.63 10.35 -12.26
C GLU A 157 -20.22 11.48 -11.31
N SER A 158 -19.07 11.37 -10.63
CA SER A 158 -18.51 12.49 -9.87
C SER A 158 -17.96 13.57 -10.79
N LEU A 159 -17.27 13.18 -11.87
CA LEU A 159 -16.43 14.08 -12.66
C LEU A 159 -17.16 14.77 -13.82
N ASP A 160 -16.78 16.01 -14.10
CA ASP A 160 -17.24 16.76 -15.28
C ASP A 160 -16.79 16.12 -16.61
N SER A 161 -15.60 15.50 -16.59
CA SER A 161 -15.01 14.78 -17.71
C SER A 161 -15.63 13.42 -17.98
N GLY A 162 -16.37 12.84 -17.03
CA GLY A 162 -16.83 11.45 -17.12
C GLY A 162 -15.73 10.41 -17.00
N ASP A 163 -14.56 10.78 -16.46
CA ASP A 163 -13.43 9.87 -16.24
C ASP A 163 -13.49 9.19 -14.87
N VAL A 164 -12.85 8.02 -14.74
CA VAL A 164 -12.62 7.34 -13.46
C VAL A 164 -11.22 7.70 -12.95
N ILE A 165 -11.12 8.20 -11.71
CA ILE A 165 -9.83 8.63 -11.15
C ILE A 165 -9.58 7.97 -9.79
N LEU A 166 -8.36 7.48 -9.56
CA LEU A 166 -7.84 7.24 -8.22
C LEU A 166 -6.87 8.35 -7.82
N SER A 167 -6.91 8.78 -6.57
CA SER A 167 -6.03 9.83 -6.02
C SER A 167 -5.43 9.41 -4.69
N GLN A 168 -4.20 9.83 -4.40
CA GLN A 168 -3.55 9.54 -3.13
C GLN A 168 -2.49 10.57 -2.75
N ASN A 169 -2.48 10.96 -1.46
CA ASN A 169 -1.28 11.45 -0.77
C ASN A 169 -0.60 10.28 -0.08
N TRP A 170 0.69 10.12 -0.36
CA TRP A 170 1.58 9.18 0.32
C TRP A 170 2.36 9.89 1.41
N ASP A 171 2.06 9.63 2.67
CA ASP A 171 2.80 10.24 3.77
C ASP A 171 3.68 9.19 4.47
N MET A 172 4.90 9.61 4.83
CA MET A 172 5.87 8.74 5.50
C MET A 172 6.96 9.59 6.15
N SER A 173 7.97 8.92 6.73
CA SER A 173 9.21 9.55 7.19
C SER A 173 9.78 10.48 6.11
N ALA A 174 10.06 11.72 6.51
CA ALA A 174 10.67 12.72 5.64
C ALA A 174 12.04 12.28 5.07
N ASN A 175 12.67 11.26 5.65
CA ASN A 175 13.90 10.70 5.10
C ASN A 175 13.74 10.26 3.64
N VAL A 176 12.60 9.66 3.26
CA VAL A 176 12.35 9.22 1.88
C VAL A 176 12.35 10.41 0.92
N PHE A 177 11.74 11.53 1.34
CA PHE A 177 11.72 12.77 0.57
C PHE A 177 13.11 13.44 0.52
N LEU A 178 13.78 13.56 1.66
CA LEU A 178 15.08 14.23 1.80
C LEU A 178 16.24 13.48 1.12
N LYS A 179 16.18 12.15 1.12
CA LYS A 179 17.14 11.28 0.41
C LYS A 179 16.71 10.97 -1.01
N ASP A 180 15.55 11.47 -1.43
CA ASP A 180 15.02 11.28 -2.78
C ASP A 180 14.94 9.79 -3.15
N THR A 181 14.47 8.92 -2.25
CA THR A 181 14.50 7.46 -2.49
C THR A 181 13.24 6.91 -3.16
N ALA A 182 12.24 7.75 -3.45
CA ALA A 182 11.10 7.37 -4.28
C ALA A 182 11.39 7.54 -5.79
N VAL A 183 10.68 6.76 -6.60
CA VAL A 183 10.79 6.69 -8.06
C VAL A 183 9.42 6.50 -8.70
N TYR A 184 9.33 6.89 -9.98
CA TYR A 184 8.23 6.53 -10.86
C TYR A 184 8.74 5.51 -11.88
N LEU A 185 8.07 4.37 -11.98
CA LEU A 185 8.41 3.30 -12.89
C LEU A 185 7.35 3.21 -13.99
N GLU A 186 7.78 3.35 -15.24
CA GLU A 186 6.97 3.07 -16.43
C GLU A 186 7.48 1.75 -17.04
N ILE A 187 6.63 0.73 -17.02
CA ILE A 187 7.06 -0.66 -17.15
C ILE A 187 6.39 -1.25 -18.38
N TYR A 188 7.20 -1.68 -19.34
CA TYR A 188 6.80 -2.38 -20.55
C TYR A 188 7.28 -3.83 -20.47
N PRO A 189 6.42 -4.75 -19.98
CA PRO A 189 6.71 -6.18 -20.02
C PRO A 189 7.04 -6.65 -21.43
N ASP A 190 7.79 -7.74 -21.52
CA ASP A 190 8.02 -8.37 -22.82
C ASP A 190 6.68 -8.89 -23.38
N PRO A 191 6.42 -8.80 -24.69
CA PRO A 191 5.18 -9.32 -25.28
C PRO A 191 4.90 -10.80 -24.98
N SER A 192 5.93 -11.60 -24.69
CA SER A 192 5.77 -13.02 -24.30
C SER A 192 5.09 -13.22 -22.95
N GLU A 193 5.03 -12.19 -22.09
CA GLU A 193 4.40 -12.28 -20.77
C GLU A 193 2.88 -12.03 -20.79
N ASP A 194 2.34 -11.46 -21.88
CA ASP A 194 0.92 -11.04 -21.99
C ASP A 194 0.45 -10.14 -20.83
N LEU A 195 1.36 -9.31 -20.31
CA LEU A 195 1.10 -8.38 -19.21
C LEU A 195 0.82 -6.96 -19.72
N PRO A 196 -0.03 -6.18 -19.04
CA PRO A 196 -0.26 -4.78 -19.39
C PRO A 196 0.96 -3.91 -19.09
N VAL A 197 1.11 -2.81 -19.83
CA VAL A 197 2.05 -1.75 -19.47
C VAL A 197 1.60 -1.13 -18.16
N MET A 198 2.52 -0.78 -17.26
CA MET A 198 2.20 -0.28 -15.92
C MET A 198 2.90 1.03 -15.62
N PHE A 199 2.27 1.87 -14.81
CA PHE A 199 2.89 3.02 -14.17
C PHE A 199 2.77 2.88 -12.66
N VAL A 200 3.90 2.95 -11.97
CA VAL A 200 4.01 2.64 -10.54
C VAL A 200 4.79 3.74 -9.82
N THR A 201 4.22 4.29 -8.75
CA THR A 201 4.95 5.13 -7.78
C THR A 201 5.37 4.26 -6.60
N THR A 202 6.66 4.24 -6.28
CA THR A 202 7.22 3.36 -5.24
C THR A 202 8.56 3.88 -4.69
N GLU A 203 9.11 3.24 -3.64
CA GLU A 203 10.51 3.42 -3.28
C GLU A 203 11.43 2.62 -4.22
N ALA A 204 12.63 3.15 -4.48
CA ALA A 204 13.64 2.48 -5.29
C ALA A 204 13.94 1.08 -4.75
N GLY A 205 13.98 0.10 -5.67
CA GLY A 205 14.19 -1.32 -5.34
C GLY A 205 12.93 -2.11 -5.01
N GLN A 206 11.77 -1.45 -4.84
CA GLN A 206 10.48 -2.14 -4.65
C GLN A 206 9.79 -2.40 -6.01
N LEU A 207 9.06 -3.53 -6.14
CA LEU A 207 8.27 -3.81 -7.34
C LEU A 207 7.00 -2.98 -7.45
N GLY A 208 6.48 -2.48 -6.33
CA GLY A 208 5.22 -1.76 -6.35
C GLY A 208 4.73 -1.20 -5.03
N ARG A 209 4.02 -0.07 -5.13
CA ARG A 209 3.21 0.47 -4.05
C ARG A 209 1.84 0.95 -4.49
N SER A 210 1.76 1.97 -5.33
CA SER A 210 0.50 2.47 -5.89
C SER A 210 0.70 2.76 -7.37
N GLY A 211 -0.30 2.51 -8.20
CA GLY A 211 -0.14 2.62 -9.66
C GLY A 211 -1.39 2.26 -10.43
N PHE A 212 -1.25 2.22 -11.76
CA PHE A 212 -2.27 1.76 -12.67
C PHE A 212 -1.65 1.06 -13.89
N ASN A 213 -2.46 0.40 -14.70
CA ASN A 213 -2.00 -0.31 -15.89
C ASN A 213 -2.78 0.07 -17.17
N SER A 214 -2.24 -0.31 -18.33
CA SER A 214 -2.81 -0.05 -19.65
C SER A 214 -4.16 -0.73 -19.88
N ALA A 215 -4.49 -1.77 -19.11
CA ALA A 215 -5.80 -2.41 -19.11
C ALA A 215 -6.85 -1.60 -18.33
N GLY A 216 -6.45 -0.61 -17.54
CA GLY A 216 -7.34 0.34 -16.87
C GLY A 216 -7.62 0.03 -15.41
N LEU A 217 -6.85 -0.87 -14.82
CA LEU A 217 -6.93 -1.18 -13.40
C LEU A 217 -5.99 -0.26 -12.63
N GLY A 218 -6.42 0.21 -11.45
CA GLY A 218 -5.62 1.04 -10.56
C GLY A 218 -5.70 0.61 -9.11
N VAL A 219 -4.65 0.90 -8.35
CA VAL A 219 -4.56 0.61 -6.91
C VAL A 219 -3.80 1.72 -6.17
N CYS A 220 -4.38 2.18 -5.06
CA CYS A 220 -3.75 3.05 -4.06
C CYS A 220 -3.71 2.32 -2.71
N ALA A 221 -2.57 2.37 -2.01
CA ALA A 221 -2.36 1.61 -0.78
C ALA A 221 -2.16 2.49 0.47
N SER A 222 -2.81 2.14 1.57
CA SER A 222 -2.68 2.80 2.89
C SER A 222 -2.48 1.76 3.98
N SER A 223 -1.62 2.04 4.97
CA SER A 223 -1.41 1.14 6.11
C SER A 223 -2.70 0.92 6.92
N LEU A 224 -2.94 -0.32 7.36
CA LEU A 224 -3.91 -0.66 8.42
C LEU A 224 -3.25 -1.59 9.44
N MET A 225 -3.82 -1.64 10.64
CA MET A 225 -3.33 -2.48 11.72
C MET A 225 -4.51 -3.04 12.51
N SER A 226 -4.58 -4.35 12.67
CA SER A 226 -5.64 -4.98 13.47
C SER A 226 -5.05 -5.92 14.52
N THR A 227 -5.82 -6.25 15.55
CA THR A 227 -5.45 -7.30 16.52
C THR A 227 -5.43 -8.70 15.90
N GLU A 228 -5.78 -8.87 14.62
CA GLU A 228 -5.56 -10.12 13.91
C GLU A 228 -4.12 -10.29 13.43
N ASP A 229 -3.40 -9.19 13.22
CA ASP A 229 -2.01 -9.18 12.74
C ASP A 229 -1.09 -10.05 13.61
N TYR A 230 -0.22 -10.83 12.96
CA TYR A 230 0.63 -11.78 13.65
C TYR A 230 2.08 -11.79 13.15
N PHE A 231 2.97 -12.26 14.01
CA PHE A 231 4.38 -12.46 13.72
C PHE A 231 4.55 -13.68 12.79
N PRO A 232 5.23 -13.57 11.63
CA PRO A 232 5.14 -14.56 10.57
C PRO A 232 5.94 -15.86 10.81
N LEU A 233 6.82 -15.91 11.81
CA LEU A 233 7.53 -17.12 12.18
C LEU A 233 6.82 -17.84 13.33
N ASP A 234 6.60 -19.13 13.17
CA ASP A 234 6.26 -20.01 14.28
C ASP A 234 7.52 -20.32 15.08
N LEU A 235 7.72 -19.54 16.14
CA LEU A 235 8.87 -19.69 17.05
C LEU A 235 8.81 -20.95 17.91
N THR A 236 7.70 -21.71 17.88
CA THR A 236 7.62 -23.02 18.54
C THR A 236 8.30 -24.11 17.71
N LEU A 237 8.52 -23.86 16.42
CA LEU A 237 9.26 -24.76 15.54
C LEU A 237 10.78 -24.54 15.69
N PRO A 238 11.60 -25.62 15.58
CA PRO A 238 13.04 -25.48 15.49
C PRO A 238 13.46 -24.55 14.34
N PRO A 239 14.57 -23.82 14.46
CA PRO A 239 15.13 -23.04 13.35
C PRO A 239 15.25 -23.86 12.07
N SER A 240 15.02 -23.25 10.91
CA SER A 240 15.03 -23.90 9.59
C SER A 240 13.94 -24.95 9.35
N SER A 241 12.96 -25.10 10.26
CA SER A 241 11.73 -25.85 9.95
C SER A 241 10.89 -25.10 8.92
N GLU A 242 10.14 -25.85 8.09
CA GLU A 242 9.21 -25.26 7.12
C GLU A 242 8.20 -24.34 7.81
N GLN A 243 8.18 -23.08 7.39
CA GLN A 243 7.24 -22.07 7.86
C GLN A 243 6.10 -21.91 6.86
N GLN A 244 5.01 -21.25 7.28
CA GLN A 244 3.94 -20.91 6.34
C GLN A 244 4.46 -19.92 5.29
N PRO A 245 4.37 -20.23 3.97
CA PRO A 245 4.79 -19.30 2.93
C PRO A 245 3.78 -18.15 2.80
N LEU A 246 4.26 -16.90 2.84
CA LEU A 246 3.45 -15.68 2.79
C LEU A 246 4.00 -14.68 1.77
N LEU A 247 3.14 -13.84 1.19
CA LEU A 247 3.55 -12.79 0.26
C LEU A 247 3.60 -11.42 0.95
N PRO A 248 4.69 -10.65 0.81
CA PRO A 248 4.71 -9.26 1.25
C PRO A 248 3.71 -8.42 0.45
N MET A 249 3.11 -7.41 1.09
CA MET A 249 2.01 -6.67 0.47
C MET A 249 2.40 -5.88 -0.80
N SER A 250 3.68 -5.52 -0.99
CA SER A 250 4.18 -4.93 -2.25
C SER A 250 4.00 -5.87 -3.45
N LEU A 251 4.25 -7.17 -3.26
CA LEU A 251 4.08 -8.19 -4.29
C LEU A 251 2.60 -8.42 -4.62
N VAL A 252 1.73 -8.45 -3.61
CA VAL A 252 0.27 -8.56 -3.83
C VAL A 252 -0.26 -7.42 -4.70
N ARG A 253 0.26 -6.20 -4.51
CA ARG A 253 -0.11 -5.02 -5.31
C ARG A 253 0.46 -5.09 -6.73
N ARG A 254 1.66 -5.63 -6.89
CA ARG A 254 2.24 -5.94 -8.20
C ARG A 254 1.41 -6.98 -8.96
N GLN A 255 0.98 -8.06 -8.30
CA GLN A 255 0.07 -9.06 -8.87
C GLN A 255 -1.26 -8.45 -9.30
N PHE A 256 -1.83 -7.51 -8.53
CA PHE A 256 -3.03 -6.79 -8.96
C PHE A 256 -2.80 -6.06 -10.29
N LEU A 257 -1.68 -5.35 -10.42
CA LEU A 257 -1.35 -4.57 -11.63
C LEU A 257 -0.95 -5.43 -12.84
N HIS A 258 -0.57 -6.69 -12.63
CA HIS A 258 -0.36 -7.65 -13.73
C HIS A 258 -1.66 -8.10 -14.41
N ASN A 259 -2.82 -7.90 -13.78
CA ASN A 259 -4.08 -8.35 -14.34
C ASN A 259 -4.64 -7.38 -15.38
N ILE A 260 -5.25 -7.94 -16.43
CA ILE A 260 -6.08 -7.20 -17.39
C ILE A 260 -7.57 -7.22 -17.04
N ASN A 261 -7.98 -8.17 -16.18
CA ASN A 261 -9.37 -8.36 -15.77
C ASN A 261 -9.52 -7.99 -14.28
N PHE A 262 -10.45 -7.08 -13.98
CA PHE A 262 -10.64 -6.57 -12.63
C PHE A 262 -11.05 -7.66 -11.63
N ALA A 263 -11.91 -8.61 -12.01
CA ALA A 263 -12.32 -9.71 -11.13
C ALA A 263 -11.14 -10.63 -10.77
N ASN A 264 -10.29 -10.99 -11.74
CA ASN A 264 -9.07 -11.77 -11.48
C ASN A 264 -8.12 -11.02 -10.54
N ALA A 265 -7.97 -9.71 -10.73
CA ALA A 265 -7.17 -8.87 -9.85
C ALA A 265 -7.68 -8.92 -8.39
N LEU A 266 -9.00 -8.87 -8.19
CA LEU A 266 -9.62 -9.00 -6.87
C LEU A 266 -9.46 -10.40 -6.26
N ILE A 267 -9.54 -11.46 -7.08
CA ILE A 267 -9.29 -12.85 -6.65
C ILE A 267 -7.86 -12.99 -6.13
N ASN A 268 -6.88 -12.42 -6.84
CA ASN A 268 -5.48 -12.42 -6.41
C ASN A 268 -5.31 -11.72 -5.07
N VAL A 269 -5.89 -10.52 -4.92
CA VAL A 269 -5.85 -9.80 -3.63
C VAL A 269 -6.50 -10.63 -2.53
N ARG A 270 -7.67 -11.24 -2.75
CA ARG A 270 -8.38 -12.05 -1.74
C ARG A 270 -7.61 -13.30 -1.32
N ASN A 271 -6.95 -13.98 -2.25
CA ASN A 271 -6.30 -15.26 -2.00
C ASN A 271 -4.82 -15.17 -1.63
N ALA A 272 -4.19 -14.00 -1.80
CA ALA A 272 -2.79 -13.81 -1.40
C ALA A 272 -2.58 -14.10 0.09
N PRO A 273 -1.68 -15.02 0.47
CA PRO A 273 -1.41 -15.32 1.86
C PRO A 273 -0.64 -14.17 2.50
N ARG A 274 -1.09 -13.74 3.68
CA ARG A 274 -0.57 -12.55 4.37
C ARG A 274 -0.67 -12.73 5.89
N HIS A 275 0.10 -11.93 6.62
CA HIS A 275 0.07 -11.90 8.09
C HIS A 275 -0.26 -10.53 8.67
N LEU A 276 -0.56 -9.55 7.82
CA LEU A 276 -0.81 -8.17 8.22
C LEU A 276 -2.00 -7.58 7.48
N SER A 277 -2.59 -6.61 8.17
CA SER A 277 -3.66 -5.77 7.66
C SER A 277 -3.12 -4.73 6.67
N ASN A 278 -3.95 -4.31 5.72
CA ASN A 278 -3.65 -3.25 4.74
C ASN A 278 -4.95 -2.69 4.14
N LYS A 279 -4.94 -1.47 3.60
CA LYS A 279 -6.06 -0.91 2.82
C LYS A 279 -5.66 -0.71 1.38
N LEU A 280 -6.52 -1.15 0.47
CA LEU A 280 -6.41 -0.85 -0.96
C LEU A 280 -7.67 -0.10 -1.40
N ILE A 281 -7.51 1.04 -2.06
CA ILE A 281 -8.56 1.59 -2.92
C ILE A 281 -8.21 1.17 -4.34
N VAL A 282 -9.12 0.46 -4.98
CA VAL A 282 -8.94 -0.09 -6.32
C VAL A 282 -10.06 0.38 -7.24
N GLY A 283 -9.78 0.39 -8.54
CA GLY A 283 -10.78 0.73 -9.55
C GLY A 283 -10.43 0.21 -10.93
N THR A 284 -11.41 0.31 -11.83
CA THR A 284 -11.29 0.00 -13.26
C THR A 284 -11.85 1.15 -14.09
N ALA A 285 -11.29 1.33 -15.29
CA ALA A 285 -11.81 2.22 -16.33
C ALA A 285 -13.25 1.90 -16.76
N ASP A 286 -13.77 0.71 -16.43
CA ASP A 286 -15.17 0.30 -16.64
C ASP A 286 -16.16 0.94 -15.62
N ASN A 287 -15.78 2.08 -15.04
CA ASN A 287 -16.57 2.85 -14.08
C ASN A 287 -16.94 2.08 -12.81
N PHE A 288 -15.95 1.47 -12.17
CA PHE A 288 -16.14 0.83 -10.87
C PHE A 288 -14.95 1.11 -9.94
N ILE A 289 -15.24 1.37 -8.67
CA ILE A 289 -14.27 1.59 -7.60
C ILE A 289 -14.71 0.90 -6.31
N MET A 290 -13.75 0.55 -5.47
CA MET A 290 -14.04 0.04 -4.13
C MET A 290 -12.88 0.24 -3.16
N SER A 291 -13.20 0.28 -1.87
CA SER A 291 -12.25 0.18 -0.77
C SER A 291 -12.20 -1.26 -0.28
N MET A 292 -11.01 -1.79 -0.05
CA MET A 292 -10.74 -3.10 0.52
C MET A 292 -9.93 -2.90 1.80
N GLU A 293 -10.55 -3.08 2.97
CA GLU A 293 -9.84 -3.17 4.25
C GLU A 293 -9.50 -4.64 4.49
N ILE A 294 -8.22 -4.95 4.45
CA ILE A 294 -7.72 -6.31 4.43
C ILE A 294 -7.14 -6.63 5.81
N THR A 295 -7.47 -7.79 6.33
CA THR A 295 -6.84 -8.42 7.50
C THR A 295 -6.16 -9.73 7.06
N PRO A 296 -5.41 -10.43 7.93
CA PRO A 296 -4.80 -11.70 7.57
C PRO A 296 -5.77 -12.75 7.01
N SER A 297 -7.00 -12.82 7.52
CA SER A 297 -7.98 -13.84 7.10
C SER A 297 -9.05 -13.33 6.13
N THR A 298 -9.34 -12.02 6.13
CA THR A 298 -10.57 -11.50 5.52
C THR A 298 -10.31 -10.21 4.73
N VAL A 299 -11.18 -9.97 3.75
CA VAL A 299 -11.27 -8.68 3.05
C VAL A 299 -12.64 -8.08 3.34
N HIS A 300 -12.64 -6.91 3.97
CA HIS A 300 -13.81 -6.12 4.27
C HIS A 300 -14.02 -5.07 3.18
N LEU A 301 -15.16 -5.14 2.49
CA LEU A 301 -15.42 -4.33 1.30
C LEU A 301 -16.18 -3.06 1.66
N GLY A 302 -15.81 -1.96 1.02
CA GLY A 302 -16.50 -0.67 1.08
C GLY A 302 -16.78 -0.15 -0.33
N TYR A 303 -17.98 0.36 -0.53
CA TYR A 303 -18.45 0.92 -1.79
C TYR A 303 -18.86 2.39 -1.60
N PRO A 304 -18.99 3.17 -2.69
CA PRO A 304 -19.67 4.46 -2.60
C PRO A 304 -21.05 4.29 -1.93
N SER A 305 -21.39 5.19 -1.01
CA SER A 305 -22.60 5.13 -0.19
C SER A 305 -23.15 6.53 0.06
N ASN A 306 -24.38 6.63 0.59
CA ASN A 306 -25.01 7.91 0.93
C ASN A 306 -25.11 8.92 -0.24
N GLY A 307 -25.23 8.41 -1.47
CA GLY A 307 -25.26 9.23 -2.69
C GLY A 307 -23.89 9.75 -3.15
N ASP A 308 -22.80 9.37 -2.46
CA ASP A 308 -21.45 9.64 -2.92
C ASP A 308 -21.14 8.75 -4.15
N ASN A 309 -20.50 9.30 -5.19
CA ASN A 309 -19.99 8.58 -6.36
C ASN A 309 -18.46 8.35 -6.21
N PHE A 310 -17.97 8.38 -4.98
CA PHE A 310 -16.57 8.23 -4.63
C PHE A 310 -16.41 7.37 -3.37
N VAL A 311 -15.20 6.86 -3.14
CA VAL A 311 -14.76 6.30 -1.86
C VAL A 311 -13.52 7.06 -1.38
N VAL A 312 -13.37 7.25 -0.07
CA VAL A 312 -12.17 7.87 0.53
C VAL A 312 -11.74 7.05 1.75
N GLY A 313 -10.44 6.86 1.92
CA GLY A 313 -9.86 6.12 3.04
C GLY A 313 -8.56 6.72 3.54
N SER A 314 -8.33 6.54 4.84
CA SER A 314 -7.08 6.87 5.54
C SER A 314 -6.45 5.58 6.11
N ASN A 315 -6.06 5.55 7.38
CA ASN A 315 -5.27 4.47 8.00
C ASN A 315 -5.97 3.78 9.18
N HIS A 316 -7.29 3.94 9.30
CA HIS A 316 -8.10 3.21 10.28
C HIS A 316 -9.22 2.45 9.56
N PHE A 317 -9.72 1.40 10.21
CA PHE A 317 -10.85 0.61 9.74
C PHE A 317 -12.16 1.37 9.93
N VAL A 318 -12.99 1.39 8.90
CA VAL A 318 -14.31 2.03 8.93
C VAL A 318 -15.43 1.12 8.41
N SER A 319 -15.10 -0.03 7.83
CA SER A 319 -16.10 -0.93 7.29
C SER A 319 -16.95 -1.54 8.41
N GLU A 320 -18.27 -1.55 8.20
CA GLU A 320 -19.23 -2.14 9.14
C GLU A 320 -18.90 -3.62 9.41
N SER A 321 -18.47 -4.36 8.38
CA SER A 321 -18.09 -5.77 8.53
C SER A 321 -16.83 -5.99 9.38
N PHE A 322 -15.88 -5.06 9.41
CA PHE A 322 -14.75 -5.13 10.34
C PHE A 322 -15.19 -4.76 11.76
N GLN A 323 -16.00 -3.71 11.90
CA GLN A 323 -16.55 -3.28 13.19
C GLN A 323 -17.42 -4.35 13.85
N ALA A 324 -18.09 -5.18 13.06
CA ALA A 324 -18.86 -6.34 13.54
C ALA A 324 -18.00 -7.59 13.80
N SER A 325 -16.70 -7.56 13.48
CA SER A 325 -15.79 -8.68 13.72
C SER A 325 -15.31 -8.73 15.18
N GLN A 326 -14.59 -9.80 15.53
CA GLN A 326 -13.94 -9.93 16.85
C GLN A 326 -12.61 -9.17 16.96
N TRP A 327 -12.12 -8.61 15.85
CA TRP A 327 -10.84 -7.93 15.78
C TRP A 327 -11.00 -6.43 16.03
N ASN A 328 -9.97 -5.82 16.60
CA ASN A 328 -9.95 -4.39 16.90
C ASN A 328 -8.90 -3.69 16.04
N ASP A 329 -9.19 -2.45 15.66
CA ASP A 329 -8.21 -1.57 15.04
C ASP A 329 -7.11 -1.24 16.07
N ARG A 330 -5.84 -1.34 15.66
CA ARG A 330 -4.67 -0.98 16.47
C ARG A 330 -4.10 0.39 16.12
N TYR A 331 -4.64 1.07 15.11
CA TYR A 331 -4.20 2.40 14.75
C TYR A 331 -4.53 3.38 15.89
N PRO A 332 -3.57 4.19 16.38
CA PRO A 332 -3.76 5.00 17.60
C PRO A 332 -4.60 6.28 17.36
N GLY A 333 -5.32 6.37 16.25
CA GLY A 333 -6.14 7.52 15.89
C GLY A 333 -5.33 8.70 15.36
N GLY A 334 -5.65 9.91 15.81
CA GLY A 334 -5.02 11.14 15.34
C GLY A 334 -5.49 11.57 13.95
N SER A 335 -4.57 11.96 13.07
CA SER A 335 -4.91 12.52 11.75
C SER A 335 -5.75 11.57 10.89
N SER A 336 -5.50 10.27 11.02
CA SER A 336 -6.23 9.23 10.33
C SER A 336 -7.75 9.35 10.49
N TRP A 337 -8.27 9.74 11.66
CA TRP A 337 -9.71 9.82 11.93
C TRP A 337 -10.45 10.91 11.14
N PHE A 338 -9.78 12.00 10.74
CA PHE A 338 -10.46 13.09 10.06
C PHE A 338 -10.00 13.30 8.61
N ARG A 339 -8.81 12.84 8.18
CA ARG A 339 -8.29 13.12 6.83
C ARG A 339 -9.22 12.64 5.71
N ALA A 340 -9.74 11.41 5.81
CA ALA A 340 -10.68 10.87 4.83
C ALA A 340 -12.02 11.62 4.83
N VAL A 341 -12.54 11.94 6.02
CA VAL A 341 -13.76 12.76 6.18
C VAL A 341 -13.55 14.15 5.57
N ARG A 342 -12.37 14.73 5.75
CA ARG A 342 -12.04 16.06 5.27
C ARG A 342 -11.98 16.13 3.75
N VAL A 343 -11.34 15.17 3.10
CA VAL A 343 -11.37 15.06 1.63
C VAL A 343 -12.81 14.88 1.15
N ALA A 344 -13.58 13.97 1.75
CA ALA A 344 -14.97 13.74 1.39
C ALA A 344 -15.83 15.02 1.50
N GLN A 345 -15.68 15.80 2.57
CA GLN A 345 -16.37 17.09 2.75
C GLN A 345 -16.04 18.10 1.64
N ARG A 346 -14.81 18.10 1.13
CA ARG A 346 -14.37 19.03 0.08
C ARG A 346 -14.89 18.64 -1.30
N VAL A 347 -14.99 17.34 -1.60
CA VAL A 347 -15.41 16.85 -2.93
C VAL A 347 -16.93 16.66 -3.06
N ARG A 348 -17.63 16.33 -1.96
CA ARG A 348 -19.07 16.01 -1.97
C ARG A 348 -19.96 17.08 -2.61
N PRO A 349 -19.74 18.40 -2.40
CA PRO A 349 -20.54 19.43 -3.06
C PRO A 349 -20.53 19.37 -4.59
N PHE A 350 -19.54 18.69 -5.19
CA PHE A 350 -19.35 18.60 -6.64
C PHE A 350 -19.56 17.18 -7.20
N ASN A 351 -20.06 16.25 -6.39
CA ASN A 351 -20.14 14.82 -6.70
C ASN A 351 -21.17 14.42 -7.81
N ASN A 352 -21.71 15.37 -8.56
CA ASN A 352 -22.71 15.13 -9.60
C ASN A 352 -22.28 15.79 -10.92
N LYS A 353 -21.25 15.22 -11.57
CA LYS A 353 -20.64 15.71 -12.82
C LYS A 353 -20.09 17.14 -12.77
N GLN A 354 -19.61 17.55 -11.60
CA GLN A 354 -19.08 18.90 -11.36
C GLN A 354 -17.68 18.90 -10.75
N LEU A 355 -17.17 17.73 -10.37
CA LEU A 355 -15.84 17.60 -9.79
C LEU A 355 -14.80 17.62 -10.92
N THR A 356 -13.86 18.54 -10.84
CA THR A 356 -12.71 18.57 -11.77
C THR A 356 -11.52 17.84 -11.15
N ALA A 357 -10.55 17.44 -11.98
CA ALA A 357 -9.31 16.84 -11.47
C ALA A 357 -8.58 17.81 -10.52
N GLU A 358 -8.57 19.11 -10.83
CA GLU A 358 -7.94 20.17 -10.03
C GLU A 358 -8.60 20.28 -8.66
N ARG A 359 -9.93 20.20 -8.59
CA ARG A 359 -10.66 20.19 -7.31
C ARG A 359 -10.38 18.95 -6.47
N ILE A 360 -10.11 17.79 -7.11
CA ILE A 360 -9.60 16.62 -6.39
C ILE A 360 -8.25 16.98 -5.76
N THR A 361 -7.30 17.54 -6.52
CA THR A 361 -6.01 17.97 -5.95
C THR A 361 -6.17 18.99 -4.83
N GLU A 362 -7.03 20.00 -4.99
CA GLU A 362 -7.33 21.00 -3.97
C GLU A 362 -7.84 20.36 -2.66
N ALA A 363 -8.70 19.33 -2.74
CA ALA A 363 -9.14 18.59 -1.56
C ALA A 363 -8.00 17.87 -0.84
N PHE A 364 -6.99 17.40 -1.59
CA PHE A 364 -5.77 16.78 -1.06
C PHE A 364 -4.71 17.80 -0.58
N CYS A 365 -4.91 19.09 -0.86
CA CYS A 365 -4.12 20.20 -0.32
C CYS A 365 -4.62 20.71 1.04
N ASP A 366 -5.64 20.08 1.65
CA ASP A 366 -6.23 20.57 2.89
C ASP A 366 -5.28 20.47 4.11
N HIS A 367 -5.24 21.55 4.89
CA HIS A 367 -4.33 21.75 6.02
C HIS A 367 -5.00 21.72 7.39
N LEU A 368 -6.20 21.12 7.53
CA LEU A 368 -6.79 20.92 8.85
C LEU A 368 -5.82 20.14 9.74
N SER A 369 -5.38 20.76 10.85
CA SER A 369 -4.39 20.23 11.80
C SER A 369 -2.94 20.14 11.28
N LEU A 370 -2.51 21.07 10.40
CA LEU A 370 -1.10 21.22 10.02
C LEU A 370 -0.16 21.15 11.24
N PRO A 371 0.96 20.38 11.20
CA PRO A 371 1.53 19.68 10.04
C PRO A 371 0.86 18.33 9.70
N SER A 372 0.14 17.73 10.66
CA SER A 372 -0.50 16.41 10.55
C SER A 372 -1.89 16.49 9.93
N SER A 373 -1.92 16.83 8.64
CA SER A 373 -3.14 17.10 7.87
C SER A 373 -3.26 16.19 6.64
N VAL A 374 -4.26 16.41 5.78
CA VAL A 374 -4.36 15.66 4.50
C VAL A 374 -3.10 15.90 3.67
N CYS A 375 -2.67 17.16 3.59
CA CYS A 375 -1.40 17.57 3.00
C CYS A 375 -0.33 17.63 4.10
N GLN A 376 0.39 16.53 4.33
CA GLN A 376 1.34 16.42 5.43
C GLN A 376 2.62 17.24 5.15
N HIS A 377 2.98 18.15 6.04
CA HIS A 377 4.20 18.95 5.94
C HIS A 377 5.29 18.51 6.92
N MET A 378 6.54 18.68 6.48
CA MET A 378 7.76 18.23 7.15
C MET A 378 8.06 19.05 8.42
N GLU A 379 7.32 18.76 9.49
CA GLU A 379 7.58 19.23 10.84
C GLU A 379 7.51 18.06 11.83
N ASP A 380 8.35 18.10 12.87
CA ASP A 380 8.31 17.09 13.92
C ASP A 380 7.15 17.39 14.87
N CYS A 381 6.09 16.60 14.76
CA CYS A 381 4.90 16.71 15.60
C CYS A 381 4.96 15.81 16.85
N THR A 382 6.15 15.31 17.23
CA THR A 382 6.30 14.51 18.45
C THR A 382 5.84 15.31 19.66
N VAL A 383 4.81 14.82 20.35
CA VAL A 383 4.39 15.42 21.61
C VAL A 383 5.42 15.07 22.68
N LYS A 384 6.11 16.09 23.18
CA LYS A 384 7.16 15.93 24.20
C LYS A 384 6.55 15.47 25.52
N ASN A 385 7.32 14.69 26.28
CA ASN A 385 6.97 14.22 27.63
C ASN A 385 5.74 13.30 27.71
N VAL A 386 5.30 12.73 26.58
CA VAL A 386 4.33 11.63 26.55
C VAL A 386 5.12 10.33 26.35
N PRO A 387 5.18 9.44 27.35
CA PRO A 387 5.80 8.13 27.19
C PRO A 387 5.16 7.39 26.02
N ASP A 388 5.99 6.71 25.23
CA ASP A 388 5.54 5.84 24.13
C ASP A 388 4.65 6.53 23.07
N TYR A 389 4.79 7.86 22.90
CA TYR A 389 4.06 8.57 21.85
C TYR A 389 4.42 7.99 20.47
N PRO A 390 3.42 7.53 19.69
CA PRO A 390 3.67 6.69 18.52
C PRO A 390 4.07 7.49 17.26
N TYR A 391 3.84 8.81 17.25
CA TYR A 391 4.32 9.68 16.19
C TYR A 391 5.67 10.26 16.57
N LYS A 392 6.74 9.84 15.89
CA LYS A 392 8.09 10.38 16.09
C LYS A 392 8.75 10.82 14.78
N GLY A 393 9.48 11.92 14.89
CA GLY A 393 10.28 12.47 13.81
C GLY A 393 9.46 13.19 12.74
N ALA A 394 10.16 13.80 11.78
CA ALA A 394 9.54 14.54 10.70
C ALA A 394 8.87 13.59 9.69
N GLN A 395 7.59 13.84 9.39
CA GLN A 395 6.82 13.17 8.35
C GLN A 395 6.38 14.17 7.29
N THR A 396 6.19 13.73 6.06
CA THR A 396 5.68 14.59 4.98
C THR A 396 4.96 13.77 3.93
N THR A 397 4.06 14.41 3.18
CA THR A 397 3.55 13.87 1.92
C THR A 397 4.73 13.75 0.97
N LEU A 398 5.15 12.51 0.73
CA LEU A 398 6.24 12.16 -0.17
C LEU A 398 5.84 12.37 -1.62
N ALA A 399 4.61 12.01 -1.96
CA ALA A 399 4.05 12.16 -3.29
C ALA A 399 2.53 12.33 -3.25
N HIS A 400 2.01 13.13 -4.17
CA HIS A 400 0.62 13.11 -4.56
C HIS A 400 0.51 12.48 -5.96
N MET A 401 -0.44 11.58 -6.14
CA MET A 401 -0.71 10.95 -7.43
C MET A 401 -2.20 10.99 -7.75
N ARG A 402 -2.53 11.29 -9.00
CA ARG A 402 -3.84 11.03 -9.61
C ARG A 402 -3.65 10.09 -10.79
N TYR A 403 -4.32 8.96 -10.77
CA TYR A 403 -4.35 8.00 -11.86
C TYR A 403 -5.72 8.10 -12.53
N ASN A 404 -5.76 8.68 -13.72
CA ASN A 404 -6.95 8.67 -14.57
C ASN A 404 -7.01 7.33 -15.30
N LEU A 405 -7.86 6.45 -14.77
CA LEU A 405 -7.99 5.10 -15.29
C LEU A 405 -8.59 5.13 -16.70
N THR A 406 -9.55 6.00 -16.99
CA THR A 406 -10.16 6.12 -18.33
C THR A 406 -9.14 6.50 -19.40
N LYS A 407 -8.38 7.58 -19.17
CA LYS A 407 -7.41 8.12 -20.13
C LYS A 407 -6.04 7.44 -20.09
N ARG A 408 -5.81 6.56 -19.10
CA ARG A 408 -4.52 5.91 -18.85
C ARG A 408 -3.40 6.92 -18.60
N THR A 409 -3.68 7.93 -17.77
CA THR A 409 -2.70 8.96 -17.41
C THR A 409 -2.41 8.99 -15.91
N ALA A 410 -1.17 9.30 -15.56
CA ALA A 410 -0.74 9.61 -14.20
C ALA A 410 -0.33 11.07 -14.11
N THR A 411 -1.00 11.86 -13.27
CA THR A 411 -0.50 13.15 -12.80
C THR A 411 0.17 12.96 -11.45
N VAL A 412 1.46 13.24 -11.32
CA VAL A 412 2.24 12.99 -10.10
C VAL A 412 3.03 14.22 -9.66
N CYS A 413 3.11 14.41 -8.35
CA CYS A 413 3.81 15.50 -7.69
C CYS A 413 4.72 14.92 -6.59
N LYS A 414 6.00 15.31 -6.59
CA LYS A 414 6.92 15.06 -5.49
C LYS A 414 6.66 16.06 -4.36
N GLY A 415 6.51 15.54 -3.15
CA GLY A 415 6.24 16.35 -1.97
C GLY A 415 4.75 16.72 -1.80
N PRO A 416 4.45 17.64 -0.87
CA PRO A 416 3.10 18.12 -0.61
C PRO A 416 2.49 18.82 -1.84
N PRO A 417 1.27 18.44 -2.30
CA PRO A 417 0.68 18.96 -3.54
C PRO A 417 0.35 20.45 -3.53
N CYS A 418 0.30 21.11 -2.36
CA CYS A 418 0.03 22.54 -2.27
C CYS A 418 1.20 23.44 -2.70
N VAL A 419 2.41 22.89 -2.77
CA VAL A 419 3.65 23.63 -3.11
C VAL A 419 4.49 22.91 -4.17
N GLY A 420 4.15 21.67 -4.50
CA GLY A 420 4.90 20.87 -5.47
C GLY A 420 4.49 21.14 -6.92
N THR A 421 5.28 20.58 -7.84
CA THR A 421 5.05 20.65 -9.28
C THR A 421 4.53 19.31 -9.80
N PHE A 422 3.59 19.37 -10.74
CA PHE A 422 2.96 18.20 -11.32
C PHE A 422 3.59 17.83 -12.66
N ASN A 423 3.84 16.54 -12.86
CA ASN A 423 4.19 15.95 -14.14
C ASN A 423 3.09 14.98 -14.57
N GLU A 424 2.86 14.88 -15.87
CA GLU A 424 1.90 13.95 -16.45
C GLU A 424 2.62 12.90 -17.31
N TYR A 425 2.18 11.66 -17.16
CA TYR A 425 2.64 10.51 -17.93
C TYR A 425 1.43 9.77 -18.50
N SER A 426 1.56 9.16 -19.67
CA SER A 426 0.48 8.47 -20.36
C SER A 426 0.92 7.08 -20.79
N LEU A 427 0.07 6.08 -20.56
CA LEU A 427 0.28 4.73 -21.06
C LEU A 427 -0.57 4.50 -22.31
N PRO A 428 -0.18 3.59 -23.21
CA PRO A 428 -1.06 3.14 -24.28
C PRO A 428 -2.34 2.50 -23.70
N VAL A 429 -3.48 2.67 -24.38
CA VAL A 429 -4.71 1.97 -24.04
C VAL A 429 -4.65 0.57 -24.65
N THR A 430 -4.63 -0.48 -23.82
CA THR A 430 -4.67 -1.88 -24.29
C THR A 430 -6.06 -2.46 -24.04
N SER A 431 -6.87 -2.62 -25.09
CA SER A 431 -8.16 -3.31 -25.01
C SER A 431 -7.98 -4.82 -25.24
N ASN A 432 -7.50 -5.55 -24.25
CA ASN A 432 -7.23 -7.00 -24.42
C ASN A 432 -8.44 -7.89 -24.18
N VAL A 433 -9.55 -7.36 -23.68
CA VAL A 433 -10.83 -8.06 -23.87
C VAL A 433 -11.20 -7.83 -25.33
N LYS A 434 -10.97 -8.84 -26.19
CA LYS A 434 -11.76 -8.99 -27.41
C LYS A 434 -13.21 -8.96 -26.91
N LYS A 435 -13.87 -7.79 -26.99
CA LYS A 435 -15.31 -7.68 -26.85
C LYS A 435 -15.86 -8.45 -28.05
N ASN A 436 -15.92 -9.77 -27.92
CA ASN A 436 -16.47 -10.67 -28.92
C ASN A 436 -17.94 -10.33 -29.03
N GLY A 437 -18.30 -9.32 -29.83
CA GLY A 437 -19.65 -9.04 -30.27
C GLY A 437 -20.75 -9.16 -29.22
N TYR A 438 -20.48 -8.92 -27.94
CA TYR A 438 -21.53 -8.83 -26.93
C TYR A 438 -22.23 -7.49 -27.15
N GLU A 439 -23.05 -7.44 -28.20
CA GLU A 439 -24.15 -6.51 -28.26
C GLU A 439 -24.94 -6.72 -26.98
N THR A 440 -24.91 -5.73 -26.09
CA THR A 440 -25.86 -5.66 -24.99
C THR A 440 -27.23 -5.68 -25.64
N GLY A 441 -27.90 -6.83 -25.61
CA GLY A 441 -29.26 -6.95 -26.11
C GLY A 441 -30.06 -5.81 -25.52
N LYS A 442 -30.73 -5.02 -26.37
CA LYS A 442 -31.73 -4.06 -25.93
C LYS A 442 -32.79 -4.85 -25.18
N HIS A 443 -32.65 -4.99 -23.86
CA HIS A 443 -33.74 -5.44 -23.01
C HIS A 443 -34.77 -4.33 -23.06
N ALA A 444 -35.71 -4.44 -24.02
CA ALA A 444 -36.92 -3.68 -23.99
C ALA A 444 -37.63 -4.05 -22.70
N VAL A 445 -37.59 -3.15 -21.71
CA VAL A 445 -38.47 -3.22 -20.55
C VAL A 445 -39.88 -3.02 -21.08
N THR A 446 -40.57 -4.11 -21.40
CA THR A 446 -42.01 -4.07 -21.63
C THR A 446 -42.66 -3.81 -20.29
N ASN A 447 -43.05 -2.55 -20.05
CA ASN A 447 -43.92 -2.19 -18.94
C ASN A 447 -45.27 -2.90 -19.13
N GLY A 448 -45.41 -4.09 -18.56
CA GLY A 448 -46.70 -4.74 -18.37
C GLY A 448 -47.48 -3.93 -17.34
N LYS A 449 -48.52 -3.23 -17.79
CA LYS A 449 -49.57 -2.75 -16.88
C LYS A 449 -50.28 -3.99 -16.32
N ALA A 450 -50.25 -4.13 -15.00
CA ALA A 450 -51.25 -4.89 -14.26
C ALA A 450 -52.06 -3.88 -13.45
#